data_AF-S4NTS6-F1
#
_entry.id   AF-S4NTS6-F1
#
_cell.length_a   1.000
_cell.length_b   1.000
_cell.length_c   1.000
_cell.angle_alpha   90.00
_cell.angle_beta   90.00
_cell.angle_gamma   90.00
#
_symmetry.space_group_name_H-M   'P 1'
#
loop_
_entity.id
_entity.type
_entity.pdbx_description
1 polymer ?
#
loop_
_entity_poly.entity_id
_entity_poly.type
_entity_poly.pdbx_seq_one_letter_code
_entity_poly.pdbx_strand_id
1 'polypeptide(L)'
;MLCILSHGVRGHVYAADSVKINVDDIKNMLDSDDAKNLHGVPKVLILQACQVEEDPEVSNKLVADGPNANYYLRKSHFLICWATAPEYEAYRIIDKGSLFIQCLCAKM
;
A
#
# COMPACT_ATOMS: atom_id res chain seq x y z
N MET A 1 2.16 4.30 -13.45
CA MET A 1 2.90 3.83 -12.26
C MET A 1 2.82 4.92 -11.20
N LEU A 2 2.53 4.55 -9.95
CA LEU A 2 2.48 5.45 -8.80
C LEU A 2 3.47 4.95 -7.74
N CYS A 3 4.35 5.83 -7.27
CA CYS A 3 5.28 5.53 -6.19
C CYS A 3 4.96 6.43 -5.00
N ILE A 4 4.73 5.83 -3.83
CA ILE A 4 4.48 6.55 -2.58
C ILE A 4 5.60 6.20 -1.61
N LEU A 5 6.30 7.23 -1.13
CA LEU A 5 7.37 7.12 -0.15
C LEU A 5 6.98 7.96 1.06
N SER A 6 6.52 7.31 2.12
CA SER A 6 6.01 8.00 3.30
C SER A 6 6.18 7.15 4.55
N HIS A 7 5.80 7.69 5.70
CA HIS A 7 5.47 6.89 6.86
C HIS A 7 4.20 6.07 6.58
N GLY A 8 4.01 4.99 7.32
CA GLY A 8 2.80 4.18 7.22
C GLY A 8 2.61 3.27 8.41
N VAL A 9 1.41 2.71 8.45
CA VAL A 9 0.98 1.64 9.35
C VAL A 9 0.22 0.61 8.51
N ARG A 10 -0.22 -0.49 9.10
CA ARG A 10 -0.93 -1.56 8.36
C ARG A 10 -2.03 -1.00 7.45
N GLY A 11 -1.90 -1.25 6.14
CA GLY A 11 -2.85 -0.84 5.11
C GLY A 11 -2.93 0.66 4.79
N HIS A 12 -2.15 1.51 5.48
CA HIS A 12 -2.25 2.97 5.36
C HIS A 12 -0.89 3.63 5.12
N VAL A 13 -0.92 4.78 4.46
CA VAL A 13 0.21 5.71 4.33
C VAL A 13 -0.17 7.06 4.93
N TYR A 14 0.80 7.81 5.45
CA TYR A 14 0.54 9.16 5.94
C TYR A 14 0.72 10.19 4.83
N ALA A 15 -0.17 11.18 4.81
CA ALA A 15 0.04 12.43 4.10
C ALA A 15 0.91 13.39 4.93
N ALA A 16 1.33 14.49 4.32
CA ALA A 16 2.25 15.46 4.96
C ALA A 16 1.65 16.15 6.20
N ASP A 17 0.33 16.18 6.31
CA ASP A 17 -0.44 16.69 7.45
C ASP A 17 -0.64 15.64 8.57
N SER A 18 0.04 14.50 8.48
CA SER A 18 -0.11 13.35 9.39
C SER A 18 -1.49 12.68 9.34
N VAL A 19 -2.29 12.93 8.30
CA VAL A 19 -3.55 12.21 8.09
C VAL A 19 -3.27 10.87 7.40
N LYS A 20 -3.89 9.80 7.92
CA LYS A 20 -3.81 8.46 7.34
C LYS A 20 -4.69 8.34 6.10
N ILE A 21 -4.14 7.77 5.03
CA ILE A 21 -4.86 7.44 3.80
C ILE A 21 -4.83 5.93 3.63
N ASN A 22 -6.00 5.32 3.49
CA ASN A 22 -6.11 3.89 3.19
C ASN A 22 -5.66 3.62 1.75
N VAL A 23 -4.77 2.66 1.56
CA VAL A 23 -4.28 2.30 0.23
C VAL A 23 -5.39 1.76 -0.67
N ASP A 24 -6.45 1.18 -0.11
CA ASP A 24 -7.61 0.77 -0.88
C ASP A 24 -8.39 1.94 -1.49
N ASP A 25 -8.41 3.11 -0.84
CA ASP A 25 -9.04 4.31 -1.38
C ASP A 25 -8.25 4.86 -2.57
N ILE A 26 -6.92 4.80 -2.50
CA ILE A 26 -6.04 5.13 -3.63
C ILE A 26 -6.32 4.20 -4.81
N LYS A 27 -6.44 2.89 -4.55
CA LYS A 27 -6.79 1.92 -5.59
C LYS A 27 -8.19 2.17 -6.16
N ASN A 28 -9.16 2.53 -5.32
CA ASN A 28 -10.52 2.87 -5.76
C ASN A 28 -10.50 4.08 -6.69
N MET A 29 -9.75 5.13 -6.34
CA MET A 29 -9.59 6.32 -7.19
C MET A 29 -9.01 5.96 -8.56
N LEU A 30 -8.01 5.06 -8.60
CA LEU A 30 -7.35 4.63 -9.84
C LEU A 30 -8.17 3.64 -10.68
N ASP A 31 -9.24 3.07 -10.14
CA ASP A 31 -10.17 2.16 -10.83
C ASP A 31 -11.58 2.78 -10.98
N SER A 32 -11.74 4.05 -10.59
CA SER A 32 -13.02 4.76 -10.62
C SER A 32 -13.48 5.07 -12.05
N ASP A 33 -14.76 5.44 -12.17
CA ASP A 33 -15.32 5.94 -13.42
C ASP A 33 -14.74 7.29 -13.83
N ASP A 34 -14.10 8.03 -12.94
CA ASP A 34 -13.36 9.25 -13.30
C ASP A 34 -12.01 8.90 -13.97
N ALA A 35 -11.50 7.69 -13.72
CA ALA A 35 -10.24 7.17 -14.25
C ALA A 35 -10.43 6.24 -15.47
N LYS A 36 -11.43 6.49 -16.34
CA LYS A 36 -11.74 5.62 -17.50
C LYS A 36 -10.53 5.33 -18.39
N ASN A 37 -9.64 6.29 -18.54
CA ASN A 37 -8.42 6.14 -19.35
C ASN A 37 -7.43 5.11 -18.78
N LEU A 38 -7.60 4.69 -17.53
CA LEU A 38 -6.78 3.66 -16.89
C LEU A 38 -7.45 2.28 -16.90
N HIS A 39 -8.69 2.16 -17.40
CA HIS A 39 -9.38 0.87 -17.49
C HIS A 39 -8.66 -0.07 -18.47
N GLY A 40 -8.49 -1.34 -18.10
CA GLY A 40 -7.72 -2.31 -18.89
C GLY A 40 -6.20 -2.09 -18.91
N VAL A 41 -5.70 -0.99 -18.36
CA VAL A 41 -4.26 -0.67 -18.30
C VAL A 41 -3.65 -1.20 -16.99
N PRO A 42 -2.47 -1.86 -17.04
CA PRO A 42 -1.70 -2.21 -15.85
C PRO A 42 -1.31 -1.01 -14.99
N LYS A 43 -1.67 -1.06 -13.70
CA LYS A 43 -1.46 -0.05 -12.67
C LYS A 43 -0.46 -0.60 -11.66
N VAL A 44 0.76 -0.08 -11.71
CA VAL A 44 1.81 -0.44 -10.75
C VAL A 44 1.81 0.56 -9.60
N LEU A 45 1.63 0.08 -8.37
CA LEU A 45 1.76 0.83 -7.13
C LEU A 45 3.02 0.36 -6.38
N ILE A 46 3.93 1.28 -6.09
CA ILE A 46 5.14 1.01 -5.30
C ILE A 46 5.01 1.77 -3.99
N LEU A 47 5.06 1.06 -2.86
CA LEU A 47 4.78 1.60 -1.54
C LEU A 47 5.98 1.39 -0.61
N GLN A 48 6.75 2.45 -0.41
CA GLN A 48 7.78 2.54 0.61
C GLN A 48 7.17 3.17 1.86
N ALA A 49 6.62 2.32 2.73
CA ALA A 49 6.05 2.71 4.01
C ALA A 49 6.05 1.51 4.97
N CYS A 50 6.15 1.77 6.28
CA CYS A 50 6.03 0.71 7.29
C CYS A 50 4.62 0.09 7.26
N GLN A 51 4.50 -1.16 7.71
CA GLN A 51 3.24 -1.89 7.82
C GLN A 51 3.00 -2.46 9.23
N VAL A 52 3.64 -1.84 10.23
CA VAL A 52 3.43 -2.16 11.64
C VAL A 52 2.04 -1.71 12.11
N GLU A 53 1.49 -2.44 13.08
CA GLU A 53 0.27 -2.01 13.79
C GLU A 53 0.60 -0.80 14.67
N GLU A 54 -0.33 0.15 14.75
CA GLU A 54 -0.16 1.33 15.61
C GLU A 54 -0.50 1.03 17.07
N ASP A 55 -1.30 -0.01 17.33
CA ASP A 55 -1.76 -0.39 18.68
C ASP A 55 -1.92 -1.92 18.83
N PRO A 56 -1.11 -2.60 19.67
CA PRO A 56 -1.20 -4.04 19.85
C PRO A 56 -2.45 -4.52 20.63
N GLU A 57 -3.19 -3.64 21.31
CA GLU A 57 -4.31 -4.06 22.18
C GLU A 57 -5.60 -4.45 21.44
N VAL A 58 -5.75 -4.14 20.14
CA VAL A 58 -6.98 -4.42 19.36
C VAL A 58 -6.93 -5.79 18.65
N SER A 59 -5.83 -6.53 18.76
CA SER A 59 -5.55 -7.74 17.98
C SER A 59 -6.31 -9.02 18.40
N ASN A 60 -7.07 -9.02 19.49
CA ASN A 60 -7.79 -10.23 19.96
C ASN A 60 -9.18 -10.45 19.32
N LYS A 61 -9.32 -10.14 18.03
CA LYS A 61 -10.48 -10.58 17.22
C LYS A 61 -10.02 -11.22 15.90
N LEU A 62 -9.26 -12.30 16.00
CA LEU A 62 -9.06 -13.21 14.87
C LEU A 62 -10.36 -13.95 14.57
N VAL A 63 -10.92 -13.74 13.37
CA VAL A 63 -11.63 -14.77 12.62
C VAL A 63 -11.36 -14.56 11.14
N ALA A 64 -10.92 -15.62 10.45
CA ALA A 64 -11.04 -15.72 9.00
C ALA A 64 -11.51 -17.14 8.69
N ASP A 65 -12.73 -17.28 8.18
CA ASP A 65 -13.22 -18.49 7.51
C ASP A 65 -14.31 -18.08 6.52
N GLY A 66 -13.97 -18.01 5.23
CA GLY A 66 -14.95 -17.93 4.14
C GLY A 66 -15.83 -16.65 4.07
N PRO A 67 -16.57 -16.43 2.97
CA PRO A 67 -16.81 -15.09 2.47
C PRO A 67 -18.04 -14.44 3.11
N ASN A 68 -17.85 -13.36 3.86
CA ASN A 68 -18.91 -12.42 4.25
C ASN A 68 -18.44 -10.96 4.19
N ALA A 69 -17.79 -10.58 3.09
CA ALA A 69 -17.62 -9.19 2.73
C ALA A 69 -17.77 -9.05 1.21
N ASN A 70 -18.71 -8.20 0.79
CA ASN A 70 -18.92 -7.76 -0.59
C ASN A 70 -17.74 -6.93 -1.11
N TYR A 71 -16.51 -7.46 -1.10
CA TYR A 71 -15.28 -6.74 -1.48
C TYR A 71 -14.59 -7.30 -2.73
N TYR A 72 -15.29 -8.14 -3.50
CA TYR A 72 -14.82 -8.56 -4.82
C TYR A 72 -15.34 -7.65 -5.94
N LEU A 73 -15.23 -6.33 -5.78
CA LEU A 73 -14.95 -5.52 -6.96
C LEU A 73 -13.54 -5.91 -7.36
N ARG A 74 -13.42 -6.81 -8.35
CA ARG A 74 -12.13 -7.25 -8.91
C ARG A 74 -11.41 -6.02 -9.47
N LYS A 75 -10.69 -5.29 -8.60
CA LYS A 75 -9.82 -4.19 -8.98
C LYS A 75 -8.83 -4.75 -9.99
N SER A 76 -9.03 -4.40 -11.25
CA SER A 76 -8.40 -5.13 -12.34
C SER A 76 -7.06 -4.47 -12.70
N HIS A 77 -6.09 -5.30 -13.07
CA HIS A 77 -4.80 -4.84 -13.58
C HIS A 77 -3.93 -4.08 -12.57
N PHE A 78 -3.98 -4.39 -11.26
CA PHE A 78 -3.04 -3.83 -10.28
C PHE A 78 -1.87 -4.76 -9.99
N LEU A 79 -0.66 -4.20 -9.94
CA LEU A 79 0.52 -4.79 -9.31
C LEU A 79 0.92 -3.88 -8.15
N ILE A 80 0.95 -4.43 -6.93
CA ILE A 80 1.29 -3.66 -5.73
C ILE A 80 2.59 -4.23 -5.14
N CYS A 81 3.58 -3.37 -4.99
CA CYS A 81 4.88 -3.70 -4.45
C CYS A 81 5.08 -2.96 -3.13
N TRP A 82 4.89 -3.66 -2.02
CA TRP A 82 5.20 -3.14 -0.69
C TRP A 82 6.69 -3.33 -0.39
N ALA A 83 7.29 -2.34 0.27
CA ALA A 83 8.67 -2.41 0.72
C ALA A 83 8.90 -3.46 1.82
N THR A 84 7.84 -3.86 2.51
CA THR A 84 7.89 -4.77 3.65
C THR A 84 6.60 -5.56 3.77
N ALA A 85 6.66 -6.73 4.42
CA ALA A 85 5.48 -7.54 4.71
C ALA A 85 4.59 -6.88 5.78
N PRO A 86 3.31 -7.25 5.89
CA PRO A 86 2.46 -6.83 7.01
C PRO A 86 3.15 -7.09 8.35
N GLU A 87 3.02 -6.15 9.29
CA GLU A 87 3.62 -6.17 10.64
C GLU A 87 5.12 -5.87 10.71
N TYR A 88 5.76 -5.53 9.58
CA TYR A 88 7.18 -5.18 9.55
C TYR A 88 7.42 -3.71 9.18
N GLU A 89 8.61 -3.22 9.54
CA GLU A 89 9.08 -1.88 9.21
C GLU A 89 9.68 -1.81 7.81
N ALA A 90 9.67 -0.62 7.21
CA ALA A 90 10.33 -0.34 5.95
C ALA A 90 11.54 0.58 6.19
N TYR A 91 12.74 0.06 5.98
CA TYR A 91 13.97 0.76 6.37
C TYR A 91 14.49 1.76 5.33
N ARG A 92 15.00 2.88 5.86
CA ARG A 92 15.68 3.94 5.10
C ARG A 92 16.99 4.33 5.79
N ILE A 93 18.05 4.42 5.01
CA ILE A 93 19.31 5.02 5.43
C ILE A 93 19.24 6.50 5.09
N ILE A 94 19.49 7.38 6.05
CA ILE A 94 19.29 8.84 5.89
C ILE A 94 20.06 9.37 4.67
N ASP A 95 21.33 9.01 4.54
CA ASP A 95 22.21 9.53 3.49
C ASP A 95 22.15 8.73 2.17
N LYS A 96 21.63 7.49 2.20
CA LYS A 96 21.63 6.57 1.03
C LYS A 96 20.24 6.31 0.45
N GLY A 97 19.18 6.71 1.16
CA GLY A 97 17.80 6.46 0.79
C GLY A 97 17.28 5.10 1.25
N SER A 98 16.10 4.73 0.74
CA SER A 98 15.36 3.55 1.17
C SER A 98 15.96 2.27 0.58
N LEU A 99 16.12 1.22 1.40
CA LEU A 99 16.77 -0.02 0.94
C LEU A 99 16.00 -0.67 -0.21
N PHE A 100 14.68 -0.78 -0.05
CA PHE A 100 13.80 -1.36 -1.06
C PHE A 100 13.86 -0.58 -2.39
N ILE A 101 13.79 0.76 -2.33
CA ILE A 101 13.83 1.60 -3.53
C ILE A 101 15.19 1.52 -4.23
N GLN A 102 16.30 1.50 -3.48
CA GLN A 102 17.63 1.29 -4.05
C GLN A 102 17.71 -0.04 -4.80
N CYS A 103 17.27 -1.13 -4.17
CA CYS A 103 17.24 -2.44 -4.80
C CYS A 103 16.33 -2.47 -6.03
N LEU A 104 15.16 -1.84 -5.96
CA LEU A 104 14.21 -1.76 -7.06
C LEU A 104 14.81 -1.03 -8.27
N CYS A 105 15.40 0.15 -8.05
CA CYS A 105 16.04 0.94 -9.09
C CYS A 105 17.26 0.24 -9.69
N ALA A 106 17.98 -0.58 -8.92
CA ALA A 106 19.13 -1.34 -9.42
C ALA A 106 18.73 -2.60 -10.24
N LYS A 107 17.44 -2.99 -10.21
CA LYS A 107 16.92 -4.21 -10.84
C LYS A 107 15.88 -3.92 -11.94
N MET A 108 15.49 -2.66 -12.12
CA MET A 108 14.77 -2.18 -13.32
C MET A 108 15.76 -1.78 -14.41
#